data_AF-A0A7X0NF38-F1
#
_entry.id   AF-A0A7X0NF38-F1
#
_cell.length_a   1.000
_cell.length_b   1.000
_cell.length_c   1.000
_cell.angle_alpha   90.00
_cell.angle_beta   90.00
_cell.angle_gamma   90.00
#
_symmetry.space_group_name_H-M   'P 1'
#
loop_
_entity.id
_entity.type
_entity.pdbx_description
1 polymer ?
#
loop_
_entity_poly.entity_id
_entity_poly.type
_entity_poly.pdbx_seq_one_letter_code
_entity_poly.pdbx_strand_id
1 'polypeptide(L)'
;MKFTFFYMGIMFGLCVLPLEALLAKSITPTFAESVMNTSKNPKILPHQAKALKQIVPSDSLSKTIEISVVELTDNQGLVYLGGVVNKATVAIYLAQLKNVLNDEFVHYRQNQMLRDHGKLHLTLINPYEYQNINKEQLVLDQRFTVNLHGLGRVEKDKSATYFVVASSEQGQRFRQGFLLKQKDFHITLGFKPSDIYSESKDINTLIK
;
A
#
# COMPACT_ATOMS: atom_id res chain seq x y z
N MET A 1 57.68 -14.91 34.02
CA MET A 1 58.28 -14.06 32.97
C MET A 1 57.54 -12.74 32.98
N LYS A 2 58.18 -11.68 33.51
CA LYS A 2 57.61 -10.33 33.63
C LYS A 2 57.91 -9.57 32.35
N PHE A 3 56.92 -8.90 31.76
CA PHE A 3 57.16 -7.94 30.69
C PHE A 3 56.79 -6.54 31.18
N THR A 4 57.81 -5.69 31.21
CA THR A 4 57.77 -4.26 31.45
C THR A 4 58.16 -3.60 30.13
N PHE A 5 57.30 -2.78 29.53
CA PHE A 5 57.62 -1.74 28.53
C PHE A 5 56.36 -0.87 28.39
N PHE A 6 56.37 0.41 28.04
CA PHE A 6 57.27 1.56 28.19
C PHE A 6 56.39 2.72 27.69
N TYR A 7 56.32 3.81 28.45
CA TYR A 7 55.59 5.02 28.06
C TYR A 7 56.28 5.66 26.85
N MET A 8 55.53 6.00 25.80
CA MET A 8 55.92 7.07 24.88
C MET A 8 54.66 7.78 24.37
N GLY A 9 54.45 8.98 24.89
CA GLY A 9 53.43 9.90 24.42
C GLY A 9 53.85 10.61 23.14
N ILE A 10 52.87 10.94 22.31
CA ILE A 10 52.97 12.01 21.33
C ILE A 10 51.72 12.88 21.48
N MET A 11 51.98 14.10 21.94
CA MET A 11 51.09 15.25 21.94
C MET A 11 50.90 15.75 20.51
N PHE A 12 49.65 15.94 20.07
CA PHE A 12 49.32 16.94 19.05
C PHE A 12 48.11 17.73 19.52
N GLY A 13 48.35 19.02 19.78
CA GLY A 13 47.38 19.96 20.29
C GLY A 13 46.53 20.61 19.20
N LEU A 14 45.44 21.20 19.69
CA LEU A 14 44.82 22.47 19.30
C LEU A 14 44.49 22.68 17.82
N CYS A 15 43.19 22.72 17.51
CA CYS A 15 42.60 23.96 17.00
C CYS A 15 41.08 23.94 17.19
N VAL A 16 40.58 24.68 18.18
CA VAL A 16 39.20 25.12 18.25
C VAL A 16 39.21 26.56 17.76
N LEU A 17 38.52 26.84 16.66
CA LEU A 17 38.24 28.20 16.22
C LEU A 17 36.72 28.38 16.10
N PRO A 18 36.15 29.45 16.69
CA PRO A 18 34.76 29.82 16.47
C PRO A 18 34.67 30.60 15.15
N LEU A 19 33.61 30.37 14.38
CA LEU A 19 33.27 31.24 13.26
C LEU A 19 31.78 31.56 13.31
N GLU A 20 31.45 32.61 14.05
CA GLU A 20 30.30 33.44 13.74
C GLU A 20 30.71 34.45 12.66
N ALA A 21 30.03 34.44 11.51
CA ALA A 21 29.70 35.65 10.77
C ALA A 21 28.76 35.34 9.59
N LEU A 22 27.63 36.06 9.58
CA LEU A 22 26.96 36.63 8.41
C LEU A 22 26.49 35.68 7.28
N LEU A 23 25.17 35.50 7.12
CA LEU A 23 24.34 36.41 6.32
C LEU A 23 22.89 35.89 6.30
N ALA A 24 21.99 36.56 7.01
CA ALA A 24 20.57 36.47 6.75
C ALA A 24 20.27 37.20 5.43
N LYS A 25 19.93 36.46 4.36
CA LYS A 25 19.19 37.03 3.23
C LYS A 25 18.42 35.93 2.48
N SER A 26 17.11 35.94 2.73
CA SER A 26 15.99 35.75 1.80
C SER A 26 16.20 34.96 0.51
N ILE A 27 15.34 33.96 0.24
CA ILE A 27 14.38 33.90 -0.90
C ILE A 27 13.48 32.64 -0.74
N THR A 28 12.23 32.93 -0.35
CA THR A 28 10.91 32.30 -0.63
C THR A 28 10.71 30.77 -0.76
N PRO A 29 9.75 30.19 -0.01
CA PRO A 29 8.96 29.05 -0.47
C PRO A 29 7.84 29.54 -1.42
N THR A 30 7.87 29.12 -2.67
CA THR A 30 6.77 29.32 -3.64
C THR A 30 5.88 28.08 -3.71
N PHE A 31 4.57 28.32 -3.86
CA PHE A 31 3.46 27.35 -3.93
C PHE A 31 2.86 26.84 -2.60
N ALA A 32 2.52 27.78 -1.72
CA ALA A 32 1.45 27.59 -0.74
C ALA A 32 0.64 28.88 -0.54
N GLU A 33 0.23 29.53 -1.63
CA GLU A 33 -0.65 30.70 -1.54
C GLU A 33 -1.42 30.92 -2.85
N SER A 34 -2.43 30.08 -3.10
CA SER A 34 -3.44 30.39 -4.13
C SER A 34 -4.79 29.69 -3.93
N VAL A 35 -5.21 29.33 -2.72
CA VAL A 35 -6.61 28.93 -2.50
C VAL A 35 -7.09 29.30 -1.09
N MET A 36 -7.03 30.58 -0.71
CA MET A 36 -7.89 31.09 0.37
C MET A 36 -8.06 32.61 0.27
N ASN A 37 -8.91 33.07 -0.65
CA ASN A 37 -9.72 34.28 -0.47
C ASN A 37 -10.68 34.51 -1.64
N THR A 38 -11.83 33.85 -1.62
CA THR A 38 -13.09 34.41 -2.12
C THR A 38 -14.25 33.82 -1.32
N SER A 39 -14.53 34.46 -0.17
CA SER A 39 -15.86 34.38 0.43
C SER A 39 -16.87 35.08 -0.49
N LYS A 40 -17.51 34.29 -1.35
CA LYS A 40 -18.83 34.60 -1.91
C LYS A 40 -19.65 33.34 -1.77
N ASN A 41 -20.56 33.33 -0.79
CA ASN A 41 -21.51 32.26 -0.57
C ASN A 41 -22.45 32.18 -1.79
N PRO A 42 -22.36 31.17 -2.67
CA PRO A 42 -23.24 31.11 -3.82
C PRO A 42 -24.63 30.73 -3.33
N LYS A 43 -25.64 31.58 -3.63
CA LYS A 43 -27.05 31.20 -3.44
C LYS A 43 -27.36 30.02 -4.37
N ILE A 44 -27.34 28.81 -3.83
CA ILE A 44 -27.74 27.60 -4.54
C ILE A 44 -29.27 27.57 -4.55
N LEU A 45 -29.88 27.75 -5.72
CA LEU A 45 -31.32 27.55 -5.92
C LEU A 45 -31.67 26.07 -5.63
N PRO A 46 -32.86 25.74 -5.08
CA PRO A 46 -33.22 24.36 -4.72
C PRO A 46 -33.04 23.35 -5.86
N HIS A 47 -33.20 23.80 -7.11
CA HIS A 47 -33.01 22.99 -8.30
C HIS A 47 -31.54 22.67 -8.62
N GLN A 48 -30.59 23.49 -8.18
CA GLN A 48 -29.14 23.26 -8.34
C GLN A 48 -28.60 22.33 -7.24
N ALA A 49 -29.20 22.33 -6.05
CA ALA A 49 -28.88 21.37 -5.00
C ALA A 49 -29.28 19.92 -5.38
N LYS A 50 -30.33 19.78 -6.19
CA LYS A 50 -30.78 18.48 -6.73
C LYS A 50 -29.81 17.93 -7.77
N ALA A 51 -29.22 18.81 -8.60
CA ALA A 51 -28.20 18.45 -9.59
C ALA A 51 -26.86 18.09 -8.95
N LEU A 52 -26.44 18.78 -7.88
CA LEU A 52 -25.21 18.43 -7.14
C LEU A 52 -25.33 17.13 -6.34
N LYS A 53 -26.53 16.78 -5.86
CA LYS A 53 -26.80 15.47 -5.25
C LYS A 53 -26.89 14.32 -6.25
N GLN A 54 -26.96 14.61 -7.56
CA GLN A 54 -27.02 13.60 -8.63
C GLN A 54 -25.66 13.26 -9.26
N ILE A 55 -24.55 13.86 -8.82
CA ILE A 55 -23.19 13.59 -9.34
C ILE A 55 -22.36 12.70 -8.39
N VAL A 56 -23.00 12.04 -7.44
CA VAL A 56 -22.38 10.87 -6.79
C VAL A 56 -23.13 9.64 -7.31
N PRO A 57 -22.73 9.07 -8.46
CA PRO A 57 -23.12 7.71 -8.77
C PRO A 57 -22.58 6.83 -7.65
N SER A 58 -23.46 6.19 -6.89
CA SER A 58 -23.14 5.05 -6.02
C SER A 58 -22.90 3.79 -6.87
N ASP A 59 -22.25 3.96 -8.02
CA ASP A 59 -21.97 2.90 -8.97
C ASP A 59 -20.61 2.31 -8.63
N SER A 60 -20.59 1.01 -8.40
CA SER A 60 -19.37 0.24 -8.11
C SER A 60 -18.30 0.56 -9.15
N LEU A 61 -17.30 1.34 -8.75
CA LEU A 61 -16.16 1.75 -9.58
C LEU A 61 -15.27 0.53 -9.84
N SER A 62 -15.72 -0.33 -10.76
CA SER A 62 -14.92 -1.42 -11.26
C SER A 62 -13.80 -0.86 -12.15
N LYS A 63 -12.55 -1.15 -11.82
CA LYS A 63 -11.38 -0.65 -12.57
C LYS A 63 -10.54 -1.81 -13.07
N THR A 64 -10.26 -1.84 -14.37
CA THR A 64 -9.34 -2.81 -14.96
C THR A 64 -7.92 -2.27 -14.97
N ILE A 65 -6.96 -3.10 -14.56
CA ILE A 65 -5.54 -2.78 -14.49
C ILE A 65 -4.71 -3.92 -15.09
N GLU A 66 -3.45 -3.63 -15.40
CA GLU A 66 -2.47 -4.66 -15.74
C GLU A 66 -1.43 -4.76 -14.62
N ILE A 67 -1.03 -5.98 -14.28
CA ILE A 67 0.09 -6.26 -13.38
C ILE A 67 1.10 -7.16 -14.08
N SER A 68 2.39 -6.98 -13.76
CA SER A 68 3.45 -7.92 -14.16
C SER A 68 3.80 -8.84 -13.00
N VAL A 69 4.02 -10.12 -13.30
CA VAL A 69 4.49 -11.12 -12.34
C VAL A 69 5.90 -10.79 -11.89
N VAL A 70 6.07 -10.59 -10.59
CA VAL A 70 7.37 -10.37 -9.95
C VAL A 70 7.50 -11.23 -8.71
N GLU A 71 8.75 -11.54 -8.36
CA GLU A 71 9.07 -12.10 -7.06
C GLU A 71 9.02 -11.03 -5.98
N LEU A 72 8.40 -11.37 -4.87
CA LEU A 72 8.29 -10.57 -3.68
C LEU A 72 8.78 -11.39 -2.49
N THR A 73 9.11 -10.72 -1.40
CA THR A 73 9.62 -11.35 -0.18
C THR A 73 8.82 -10.86 1.01
N ASP A 74 8.36 -11.78 1.85
CA ASP A 74 7.65 -11.46 3.08
C ASP A 74 8.60 -11.07 4.22
N ASN A 75 8.04 -10.73 5.38
CA ASN A 75 8.82 -10.34 6.56
C ASN A 75 9.67 -11.47 7.17
N GLN A 76 9.49 -12.72 6.71
CA GLN A 76 10.27 -13.89 7.14
C GLN A 76 11.35 -14.25 6.11
N GLY A 77 11.46 -13.51 5.01
CA GLY A 77 12.41 -13.80 3.94
C GLY A 77 11.91 -14.82 2.93
N LEU A 78 10.66 -15.28 3.02
CA LEU A 78 10.12 -16.25 2.07
C LEU A 78 9.69 -15.56 0.78
N VAL A 79 10.06 -16.18 -0.34
CA VAL A 79 9.75 -15.69 -1.69
C VAL A 79 8.35 -16.13 -2.11
N TYR A 80 7.64 -15.25 -2.81
CA TYR A 80 6.32 -15.49 -3.36
C TYR A 80 6.11 -14.70 -4.65
N LEU A 81 5.03 -15.00 -5.40
CA LEU A 81 4.71 -14.28 -6.64
C LEU A 81 3.54 -13.35 -6.44
N GLY A 82 3.68 -12.14 -6.98
CA GLY A 82 2.60 -11.17 -7.03
C GLY A 82 2.79 -10.15 -8.13
N GLY A 83 1.90 -9.17 -8.16
CA GLY A 83 2.03 -7.99 -8.98
C GLY A 83 1.95 -6.74 -8.13
N VAL A 84 2.95 -5.87 -8.24
CA VAL A 84 2.98 -4.58 -7.54
C VAL A 84 1.97 -3.64 -8.20
N VAL A 85 1.19 -2.95 -7.37
CA VAL A 85 0.15 -2.02 -7.81
C VAL A 85 0.51 -0.61 -7.36
N ASN A 86 0.48 0.34 -8.29
CA ASN A 86 0.75 1.73 -7.97
C ASN A 86 -0.31 2.29 -6.99
N LYS A 87 0.12 3.07 -6.00
CA LYS A 87 -0.78 3.76 -5.07
C LYS A 87 -1.85 4.60 -5.77
N ALA A 88 -1.50 5.27 -6.88
CA ALA A 88 -2.45 6.04 -7.69
C ALA A 88 -3.58 5.17 -8.24
N THR A 89 -3.31 3.90 -8.55
CA THR A 89 -4.29 2.96 -9.06
C THR A 89 -5.39 2.67 -8.04
N VAL A 90 -5.02 2.57 -6.75
CA VAL A 90 -5.94 2.25 -5.65
C VAL A 90 -6.33 3.48 -4.81
N ALA A 91 -5.98 4.70 -5.27
CA ALA A 91 -6.18 5.93 -4.50
C ALA A 91 -7.64 6.15 -4.09
N ILE A 92 -8.59 5.80 -4.97
CA ILE A 92 -10.02 5.91 -4.68
C ILE A 92 -10.45 5.00 -3.52
N TYR A 93 -9.96 3.76 -3.48
CA TYR A 93 -10.25 2.81 -2.40
C TYR A 93 -9.54 3.21 -1.10
N LEU A 94 -8.34 3.80 -1.18
CA LEU A 94 -7.66 4.39 -0.01
C LEU A 94 -8.45 5.58 0.57
N ALA A 95 -9.06 6.40 -0.27
CA ALA A 95 -9.93 7.49 0.17
C ALA A 95 -11.21 6.95 0.83
N GLN A 96 -11.83 5.92 0.25
CA GLN A 96 -12.97 5.21 0.86
C GLN A 96 -12.58 4.63 2.22
N LEU A 97 -11.44 3.93 2.30
CA LEU A 97 -10.94 3.36 3.54
C LEU A 97 -10.71 4.43 4.61
N LYS A 98 -10.16 5.58 4.23
CA LYS A 98 -9.96 6.71 5.15
C LYS A 98 -11.30 7.22 5.70
N ASN A 99 -12.32 7.31 4.87
CA ASN A 99 -13.66 7.73 5.30
C ASN A 99 -14.30 6.70 6.24
N VAL A 100 -14.08 5.40 6.01
CA VAL A 100 -14.61 4.33 6.87
C VAL A 100 -13.92 4.32 8.24
N LEU A 101 -12.59 4.46 8.26
CA LEU A 101 -11.80 4.32 9.48
C LEU A 101 -11.59 5.60 10.27
N ASN A 102 -11.76 6.78 9.65
CA ASN A 102 -11.46 8.08 10.25
C ASN A 102 -10.05 8.09 10.87
N ASP A 103 -9.94 8.34 12.18
CA ASP A 103 -8.66 8.44 12.90
C ASP A 103 -7.88 7.12 12.91
N GLU A 104 -8.57 5.98 12.80
CA GLU A 104 -7.96 4.64 12.80
C GLU A 104 -7.23 4.33 11.49
N PHE A 105 -7.46 5.11 10.43
CA PHE A 105 -6.88 4.88 9.11
C PHE A 105 -5.36 4.72 9.16
N VAL A 106 -4.68 5.57 9.94
CA VAL A 106 -3.23 5.57 10.06
C VAL A 106 -2.73 4.25 10.63
N HIS A 107 -3.37 3.73 11.68
CA HIS A 107 -2.95 2.48 12.32
C HIS A 107 -3.13 1.27 11.38
N TYR A 108 -4.26 1.19 10.68
CA TYR A 108 -4.50 0.12 9.71
C TYR A 108 -3.48 0.15 8.57
N ARG A 109 -3.15 1.35 8.07
CA ARG A 109 -2.15 1.54 7.01
C ARG A 109 -0.75 1.18 7.47
N GLN A 110 -0.35 1.59 8.68
CA GLN A 110 0.96 1.29 9.24
C GLN A 110 1.20 -0.22 9.34
N ASN A 111 0.22 -0.97 9.84
CA ASN A 111 0.32 -2.43 9.93
C ASN A 111 0.56 -3.08 8.56
N GLN A 112 -0.19 -2.65 7.53
CA GLN A 112 0.02 -3.15 6.17
C GLN A 112 1.39 -2.74 5.62
N MET A 113 1.83 -1.50 5.84
CA MET A 113 3.11 -1.02 5.35
C MET A 113 4.29 -1.77 5.99
N LEU A 114 4.21 -2.07 7.28
CA LEU A 114 5.23 -2.85 8.00
C LEU A 114 5.26 -4.31 7.52
N ARG A 115 4.10 -4.90 7.20
CA ARG A 115 4.02 -6.28 6.68
C ARG A 115 4.49 -6.41 5.24
N ASP A 116 4.17 -5.43 4.39
CA ASP A 116 4.37 -5.53 2.94
C ASP A 116 5.53 -4.66 2.44
N HIS A 117 6.42 -4.23 3.33
CA HIS A 117 7.54 -3.35 2.99
C HIS A 117 7.11 -2.07 2.24
N GLY A 118 5.97 -1.50 2.64
CA GLY A 118 5.36 -0.32 2.03
C GLY A 118 4.74 -0.54 0.65
N LYS A 119 4.76 -1.77 0.11
CA LYS A 119 4.22 -2.10 -1.22
C LYS A 119 2.74 -2.39 -1.15
N LEU A 120 2.01 -1.97 -2.17
CA LEU A 120 0.66 -2.46 -2.45
C LEU A 120 0.80 -3.51 -3.55
N HIS A 121 0.25 -4.69 -3.35
CA HIS A 121 0.42 -5.79 -4.28
C HIS A 121 -0.76 -6.76 -4.24
N LEU A 122 -0.90 -7.53 -5.32
CA LEU A 122 -1.80 -8.67 -5.42
C LEU A 122 -0.96 -9.95 -5.39
N THR A 123 -1.27 -10.86 -4.47
CA THR A 123 -0.57 -12.16 -4.38
C THR A 123 -1.16 -13.16 -5.38
N LEU A 124 -0.33 -13.65 -6.30
CA LEU A 124 -0.70 -14.68 -7.28
C LEU A 124 -0.41 -16.08 -6.75
N ILE A 125 0.75 -16.28 -6.13
CA ILE A 125 1.18 -17.52 -5.48
C ILE A 125 1.76 -17.12 -4.13
N ASN A 126 1.28 -17.73 -3.04
CA ASN A 126 1.74 -17.39 -1.69
C ASN A 126 3.08 -18.07 -1.35
N PRO A 127 3.78 -17.67 -0.26
CA PRO A 127 5.10 -18.20 0.06
C PRO A 127 5.15 -19.74 0.18
N TYR A 128 4.14 -20.35 0.79
CA TYR A 128 4.06 -21.81 0.97
C TYR A 128 3.77 -22.55 -0.33
N GLU A 129 2.92 -21.98 -1.20
CA GLU A 129 2.67 -22.51 -2.54
C GLU A 129 3.95 -22.43 -3.39
N TYR A 130 4.68 -21.30 -3.33
CA TYR A 130 5.90 -21.06 -4.10
C TYR A 130 7.00 -22.08 -3.80
N GLN A 131 7.08 -22.60 -2.57
CA GLN A 131 8.03 -23.67 -2.24
C GLN A 131 7.79 -24.93 -3.09
N ASN A 132 6.53 -25.21 -3.45
CA ASN A 132 6.10 -26.47 -4.05
C ASN A 132 5.89 -26.41 -5.57
N ILE A 133 5.88 -25.23 -6.19
CA ILE A 133 5.74 -25.12 -7.64
C ILE A 133 7.04 -25.51 -8.38
N ASN A 134 6.89 -26.00 -9.61
CA ASN A 134 8.00 -26.17 -10.54
C ASN A 134 8.45 -24.81 -11.10
N LYS A 135 9.58 -24.29 -10.64
CA LYS A 135 10.11 -22.98 -11.07
C LYS A 135 10.57 -22.96 -12.53
N GLU A 136 10.83 -24.11 -13.16
CA GLU A 136 11.20 -24.16 -14.59
C GLU A 136 10.06 -23.68 -15.51
N GLN A 137 8.82 -23.74 -15.04
CA GLN A 137 7.64 -23.26 -15.75
C GLN A 137 7.31 -21.78 -15.44
N LEU A 138 8.08 -21.14 -14.56
CA LEU A 138 7.84 -19.77 -14.14
C LEU A 138 8.34 -18.78 -15.18
N VAL A 139 7.41 -17.98 -15.70
CA VAL A 139 7.71 -16.83 -16.56
C VAL A 139 7.48 -15.55 -15.77
N LEU A 140 8.58 -14.91 -15.35
CA LEU A 140 8.53 -13.57 -14.76
C LEU A 140 8.16 -12.52 -15.81
N ASP A 141 7.72 -11.35 -15.35
CA ASP A 141 7.24 -10.22 -16.17
C ASP A 141 6.01 -10.51 -17.04
N GLN A 142 5.48 -11.73 -17.01
CA GLN A 142 4.20 -12.07 -17.61
C GLN A 142 3.11 -11.11 -17.09
N ARG A 143 2.29 -10.58 -17.99
CA ARG A 143 1.28 -9.57 -17.67
C ARG A 143 -0.09 -10.18 -17.54
N PHE A 144 -0.84 -9.73 -16.55
CA PHE A 144 -2.22 -10.15 -16.31
C PHE A 144 -3.15 -8.96 -16.19
N THR A 145 -4.31 -9.08 -16.84
CA THR A 145 -5.44 -8.19 -16.63
C THR A 145 -6.12 -8.52 -15.29
N VAL A 146 -6.34 -7.51 -14.46
CA VAL A 146 -6.99 -7.62 -13.15
C VAL A 146 -8.14 -6.61 -13.08
N ASN A 147 -9.33 -7.09 -12.72
CA ASN A 147 -10.48 -6.24 -12.44
C ASN A 147 -10.58 -5.99 -10.93
N LEU A 148 -10.58 -4.73 -10.53
CA LEU A 148 -10.80 -4.27 -9.17
C LEU A 148 -12.28 -3.97 -9.00
N HIS A 149 -12.94 -4.57 -8.01
CA HIS A 149 -14.40 -4.50 -7.86
C HIS A 149 -14.85 -3.46 -6.83
N GLY A 150 -14.07 -3.25 -5.78
CA GLY A 150 -14.44 -2.35 -4.70
C GLY A 150 -13.68 -2.59 -3.41
N LEU A 151 -13.98 -1.77 -2.40
CA LEU A 151 -13.46 -1.94 -1.04
C LEU A 151 -14.20 -3.10 -0.36
N GLY A 152 -13.46 -4.14 0.01
CA GLY A 152 -13.92 -5.26 0.80
C GLY A 152 -13.43 -5.19 2.24
N ARG A 153 -14.13 -5.92 3.11
CA ARG A 153 -13.83 -6.03 4.53
C ARG A 153 -14.13 -7.43 5.04
N VAL A 154 -13.25 -7.96 5.87
CA VAL A 154 -13.53 -9.12 6.72
C VAL A 154 -13.20 -8.79 8.15
N GLU A 155 -13.95 -9.37 9.07
CA GLU A 155 -13.70 -9.28 10.50
C GLU A 155 -13.79 -10.65 11.14
N LYS A 156 -12.91 -10.89 12.10
CA LYS A 156 -12.88 -12.09 12.90
C LYS A 156 -12.26 -11.77 14.25
N ASP A 157 -12.95 -12.15 15.32
CA ASP A 157 -12.55 -11.86 16.68
C ASP A 157 -12.33 -10.35 16.90
N LYS A 158 -11.09 -9.94 17.17
CA LYS A 158 -10.67 -8.53 17.34
C LYS A 158 -9.95 -7.98 16.11
N SER A 159 -9.88 -8.76 15.05
CA SER A 159 -9.19 -8.41 13.82
C SER A 159 -10.16 -7.94 12.75
N ALA A 160 -9.73 -6.95 11.99
CA ALA A 160 -10.40 -6.50 10.77
C ALA A 160 -9.36 -6.27 9.67
N THR A 161 -9.66 -6.73 8.47
CA THR A 161 -8.84 -6.48 7.27
C THR A 161 -9.68 -5.79 6.21
N TYR A 162 -9.13 -4.72 5.64
CA TYR A 162 -9.66 -4.01 4.49
C TYR A 162 -8.76 -4.22 3.28
N PHE A 163 -9.38 -4.42 2.12
CA PHE A 163 -8.69 -4.77 0.89
C PHE A 163 -9.50 -4.35 -0.32
N VAL A 164 -8.87 -4.24 -1.48
CA VAL A 164 -9.60 -4.14 -2.75
C VAL A 164 -9.90 -5.55 -3.22
N VAL A 165 -11.17 -5.89 -3.40
CA VAL A 165 -11.58 -7.17 -4.02
C VAL A 165 -11.17 -7.15 -5.49
N ALA A 166 -10.54 -8.20 -5.97
CA ALA A 166 -10.06 -8.29 -7.34
C ALA A 166 -10.41 -9.63 -8.00
N SER A 167 -10.50 -9.65 -9.33
CA SER A 167 -10.58 -10.87 -10.12
C SER A 167 -9.63 -10.83 -11.32
N SER A 168 -9.14 -11.99 -11.72
CA SER A 168 -8.31 -12.15 -12.92
C SER A 168 -8.42 -13.57 -13.43
N GLU A 169 -9.09 -13.78 -14.57
CA GLU A 169 -9.14 -15.10 -15.21
C GLU A 169 -7.76 -15.58 -15.64
N GLN A 170 -6.91 -14.65 -16.08
CA GLN A 170 -5.52 -14.96 -16.44
C GLN A 170 -4.72 -15.37 -15.21
N GLY A 171 -4.88 -14.67 -14.09
CA GLY A 171 -4.27 -15.06 -12.81
C GLY A 171 -4.75 -16.42 -12.31
N GLN A 172 -6.04 -16.76 -12.45
CA GLN A 172 -6.54 -18.10 -12.08
C GLN A 172 -5.95 -19.19 -12.99
N ARG A 173 -5.88 -18.94 -14.30
CA ARG A 173 -5.24 -19.88 -15.26
C ARG A 173 -3.76 -20.07 -14.97
N PHE A 174 -3.05 -18.99 -14.63
CA PHE A 174 -1.66 -19.04 -14.20
C PHE A 174 -1.50 -19.97 -12.99
N ARG A 175 -2.36 -19.84 -11.97
CA ARG A 175 -2.37 -20.75 -10.80
C ARG A 175 -2.65 -22.20 -11.19
N GLN A 176 -3.62 -22.43 -12.08
CA GLN A 176 -3.95 -23.77 -12.58
C GLN A 176 -2.78 -24.43 -13.31
N GLY A 177 -1.95 -23.67 -14.03
CA GLY A 177 -0.72 -24.17 -14.67
C GLY A 177 0.26 -24.81 -13.68
N PHE A 178 0.25 -24.36 -12.42
CA PHE A 178 1.03 -24.95 -11.31
C PHE A 178 0.23 -25.93 -10.46
N LEU A 179 -0.94 -26.39 -10.92
CA LEU A 179 -1.86 -27.27 -10.19
C LEU A 179 -2.35 -26.67 -8.85
N LEU A 180 -2.33 -25.35 -8.73
CA LEU A 180 -2.81 -24.65 -7.54
C LEU A 180 -4.33 -24.42 -7.62
N LYS A 181 -4.98 -24.45 -6.45
CA LYS A 181 -6.40 -24.14 -6.33
C LYS A 181 -6.70 -22.69 -6.71
N GLN A 182 -7.95 -22.40 -7.05
CA GLN A 182 -8.40 -21.02 -7.18
C GLN A 182 -8.23 -20.25 -5.87
N LYS A 183 -8.05 -18.93 -5.98
CA LYS A 183 -7.80 -18.05 -4.84
C LYS A 183 -8.59 -16.75 -5.00
N ASP A 184 -9.06 -16.22 -3.88
CA ASP A 184 -9.64 -14.87 -3.82
C ASP A 184 -8.52 -13.84 -4.01
N PHE A 185 -8.46 -13.22 -5.19
CA PHE A 185 -7.51 -12.16 -5.44
C PHE A 185 -7.96 -10.87 -4.75
N HIS A 186 -7.00 -10.20 -4.13
CA HIS A 186 -7.24 -8.95 -3.42
C HIS A 186 -5.94 -8.17 -3.27
N ILE A 187 -6.06 -6.88 -2.99
CA ILE A 187 -4.95 -5.99 -2.64
C ILE A 187 -5.20 -5.51 -1.21
N THR A 188 -4.39 -5.94 -0.24
CA THR A 188 -4.56 -5.51 1.15
C THR A 188 -4.31 -4.00 1.29
N LEU A 189 -5.26 -3.29 1.89
CA LEU A 189 -5.17 -1.86 2.16
C LEU A 189 -4.97 -1.56 3.64
N GLY A 190 -5.19 -2.48 4.57
CA GLY A 190 -4.96 -2.21 5.98
C GLY A 190 -5.60 -3.25 6.85
N PHE A 191 -5.06 -3.44 8.05
CA PHE A 191 -5.64 -4.34 9.03
C PHE A 191 -5.27 -3.95 10.45
N LYS A 192 -6.04 -4.41 11.42
CA LYS A 192 -5.75 -4.24 12.85
C LYS A 192 -6.39 -5.37 13.66
N PRO A 193 -5.68 -5.96 14.65
CA PRO A 193 -4.24 -5.85 14.86
C PRO A 193 -3.43 -6.64 13.81
N SER A 194 -3.99 -7.72 13.26
CA SER A 194 -3.33 -8.59 12.29
C SER A 194 -4.20 -8.83 11.06
N ASP A 195 -3.58 -9.23 9.96
CA ASP A 195 -4.35 -9.70 8.80
C ASP A 195 -5.06 -11.01 9.13
N ILE A 196 -6.15 -11.27 8.41
CA ILE A 196 -7.00 -12.44 8.57
C ILE A 196 -6.81 -13.29 7.33
N TYR A 197 -6.23 -14.49 7.45
CA TYR A 197 -6.03 -15.39 6.30
C TYR A 197 -7.11 -16.47 6.16
N SER A 198 -7.90 -16.72 7.22
CA SER A 198 -8.88 -17.82 7.26
C SER A 198 -10.20 -17.52 6.57
N GLU A 199 -10.50 -16.24 6.31
CA GLU A 199 -11.77 -15.81 5.73
C GLU A 199 -11.62 -15.51 4.24
N SER A 200 -12.67 -15.84 3.47
CA SER A 200 -12.80 -15.51 2.06
C SER A 200 -12.73 -13.99 1.85
N LYS A 201 -12.17 -13.56 0.72
CA LYS A 201 -12.00 -12.15 0.32
C LYS A 201 -12.58 -11.91 -1.08
N ASP A 202 -13.63 -12.65 -1.39
CA ASP A 202 -14.33 -12.60 -2.66
C ASP A 202 -15.30 -11.40 -2.75
N ILE A 203 -16.10 -11.39 -3.81
CA ILE A 203 -17.10 -10.34 -4.08
C ILE A 203 -18.15 -10.18 -2.97
N ASN A 204 -18.40 -11.21 -2.16
CA ASN A 204 -19.38 -11.15 -1.08
C ASN A 204 -18.91 -10.32 0.12
N THR A 205 -17.62 -9.97 0.15
CA THR A 205 -17.01 -9.15 1.20
C THR A 205 -17.04 -7.65 0.91
N LEU A 206 -17.58 -7.24 -0.24
CA LEU A 206 -17.71 -5.83 -0.61
C LEU A 206 -18.56 -5.04 0.41
N ILE A 207 -18.05 -3.87 0.80
CA ILE A 207 -18.80 -2.89 1.59
C ILE A 207 -19.79 -2.18 0.66
N LYS A 208 -21.07 -2.15 1.06
CA LYS A 208 -22.16 -1.50 0.32
C LYS A 208 -22.41 -0.07 0.81
#